data_AF-A0A6M3ZW93-F1
#
_entry.id   AF-A0A6M3ZW93-F1
#
_cell.length_a   1.000
_cell.length_b   1.000
_cell.length_c   1.000
_cell.angle_alpha   90.00
_cell.angle_beta   90.00
_cell.angle_gamma   90.00
#
_symmetry.space_group_name_H-M   'P 1'
#
loop_
_entity.id
_entity.type
_entity.pdbx_description
1 polymer ?
#
loop_
_entity_poly.entity_id
_entity_poly.type
_entity_poly.pdbx_seq_one_letter_code
_entity_poly.pdbx_strand_id
1 'polypeptide(L)'
;MAATISPARKDKPMTTLYDFQPRLPDQTPFPLEQLRGKVLLIVNSASKCGFTPQYNGLEAIHRQFQARGLEVLAFPCNQFGAQEPGNAEEIGAFCEKNYGVSFPLFAKIDVNGEHADPLFQYLKKEAPGLLGSKAIKWNFTKFLVRRDGSVFKRYAPQTRPEEMISDIETLLAEDASQ
;
A
#
# COMPACT_ATOMS: atom_id res chain seq x y z
N MET A 1 33.51 22.81 40.64
CA MET A 1 33.55 21.84 39.52
C MET A 1 32.52 20.77 39.79
N ALA A 2 31.57 20.59 38.86
CA ALA A 2 30.87 19.35 38.51
C ALA A 2 29.60 19.75 37.75
N ALA A 3 29.69 19.77 36.41
CA ALA A 3 28.50 19.84 35.57
C ALA A 3 27.98 18.42 35.37
N THR A 4 26.78 18.15 35.86
CA THR A 4 26.08 16.87 35.67
C THR A 4 25.65 16.76 34.21
N ILE A 5 26.20 15.79 33.48
CA ILE A 5 25.78 15.47 32.11
C ILE A 5 24.56 14.55 32.22
N SER A 6 23.41 15.01 31.74
CA SER A 6 22.21 14.17 31.58
C SER A 6 22.44 13.13 30.48
N PRO A 7 21.98 11.88 30.64
CA PRO A 7 22.14 10.85 29.62
C PRO A 7 21.28 11.17 28.40
N ALA A 8 21.87 11.05 27.21
CA ALA A 8 21.17 11.16 25.94
C ALA A 8 20.02 10.15 25.89
N ARG A 9 18.83 10.59 25.44
CA ARG A 9 17.71 9.68 25.13
C ARG A 9 18.18 8.75 24.02
N LYS A 10 18.07 7.44 24.24
CA LYS A 10 18.17 6.46 23.15
C LYS A 10 16.87 6.57 22.35
N ASP A 11 16.90 7.27 21.23
CA ASP A 11 15.77 7.30 20.30
C ASP A 11 15.48 5.87 19.83
N LYS A 12 14.24 5.43 20.04
CA LYS A 12 13.73 4.18 19.49
C LYS A 12 13.70 4.37 17.96
N PRO A 13 14.25 3.45 17.15
CA PRO A 13 14.16 3.59 15.70
C PRO A 13 12.69 3.71 15.30
N MET A 14 12.37 4.77 14.54
CA MET A 14 11.03 5.01 14.03
C MET A 14 10.66 3.88 13.08
N THR A 15 9.53 3.21 13.33
CA THR A 15 9.02 2.18 12.42
C THR A 15 8.63 2.83 11.09
N THR A 16 9.16 2.28 10.00
CA THR A 16 8.89 2.73 8.63
C THR A 16 8.21 1.63 7.85
N LEU A 17 7.72 1.94 6.65
CA LEU A 17 7.20 0.94 5.72
C LEU A 17 8.20 -0.20 5.45
N TYR A 18 9.50 0.08 5.51
CA TYR A 18 10.53 -0.86 5.10
C TYR A 18 10.84 -1.94 6.14
N ASP A 19 10.25 -1.84 7.34
CA ASP A 19 10.31 -2.90 8.35
C ASP A 19 9.37 -4.09 8.03
N PHE A 20 8.49 -3.95 7.02
CA PHE A 20 7.49 -4.96 6.67
C PHE A 20 7.94 -5.85 5.51
N GLN A 21 7.54 -7.13 5.59
CA GLN A 21 7.81 -8.15 4.58
C GLN A 21 6.52 -8.91 4.27
N PRO A 22 5.56 -8.32 3.55
CA PRO A 22 4.36 -9.02 3.12
C PRO A 22 4.72 -10.25 2.27
N ARG A 23 3.79 -11.18 2.13
CA ARG A 23 4.01 -12.41 1.38
C ARG A 23 3.50 -12.31 -0.05
N LEU A 24 4.26 -12.84 -0.98
CA LEU A 24 3.81 -13.14 -2.34
C LEU A 24 2.77 -14.27 -2.33
N PRO A 25 2.04 -14.51 -3.43
CA PRO A 25 0.99 -15.52 -3.47
C PRO A 25 1.46 -16.94 -3.11
N ASP A 26 2.72 -17.27 -3.43
CA ASP A 26 3.41 -18.52 -3.08
C ASP A 26 3.93 -18.58 -1.62
N GLN A 27 3.56 -17.58 -0.81
CA GLN A 27 3.99 -17.37 0.59
C GLN A 27 5.43 -16.90 0.79
N THR A 28 6.20 -16.68 -0.29
CA THR A 28 7.56 -16.15 -0.21
C THR A 28 7.54 -14.73 0.37
N PRO A 29 8.36 -14.41 1.39
CA PRO A 29 8.48 -13.04 1.90
C PRO A 29 8.99 -12.08 0.83
N PHE A 30 8.40 -10.89 0.77
CA PHE A 30 8.80 -9.80 -0.11
C PHE A 30 9.17 -8.60 0.76
N PRO A 31 10.47 -8.40 1.08
CA PRO A 31 10.89 -7.28 1.89
C PRO A 31 10.60 -5.95 1.20
N LEU A 32 9.81 -5.06 1.80
CA LEU A 32 9.51 -3.76 1.19
C LEU A 32 10.75 -2.86 1.09
N GLU A 33 11.78 -3.13 1.91
CA GLU A 33 13.11 -2.51 1.84
C GLU A 33 13.68 -2.47 0.41
N GLN A 34 13.43 -3.49 -0.41
CA GLN A 34 13.93 -3.50 -1.80
C GLN A 34 13.28 -2.44 -2.71
N LEU A 35 12.16 -1.86 -2.26
CA LEU A 35 11.47 -0.77 -2.92
C LEU A 35 11.83 0.60 -2.31
N ARG A 36 12.88 0.66 -1.47
CA ARG A 36 13.37 1.92 -0.91
C ARG A 36 13.69 2.93 -2.02
N GLY A 37 13.29 4.17 -1.80
CA GLY A 37 13.46 5.25 -2.77
C GLY A 37 12.38 5.31 -3.85
N LYS A 38 11.43 4.37 -3.89
CA LYS A 38 10.25 4.44 -4.77
C LYS A 38 9.07 5.10 -4.07
N VAL A 39 8.21 5.76 -4.85
CA VAL A 39 6.86 6.13 -4.42
C VAL A 39 5.98 4.89 -4.54
N LEU A 40 5.23 4.57 -3.50
CA LEU A 40 4.43 3.33 -3.45
C LEU A 40 2.95 3.65 -3.35
N LEU A 41 2.15 3.01 -4.21
CA LEU A 41 0.70 3.04 -4.13
C LEU A 41 0.19 1.67 -3.68
N ILE A 42 -0.15 1.56 -2.39
CA ILE A 42 -0.61 0.32 -1.77
C ILE A 42 -2.13 0.29 -1.77
N VAL A 43 -2.74 -0.76 -2.31
CA VAL A 43 -4.19 -0.88 -2.46
C VAL A 43 -4.69 -2.23 -1.94
N ASN A 44 -5.74 -2.24 -1.10
CA ASN A 44 -6.48 -3.48 -0.85
C ASN A 44 -7.48 -3.71 -1.98
N SER A 45 -7.55 -4.91 -2.53
CA SER A 45 -8.32 -5.18 -3.76
C SER A 45 -9.27 -6.38 -3.63
N ALA A 46 -10.19 -6.47 -4.58
CA ALA A 46 -11.16 -7.55 -4.72
C ALA A 46 -11.53 -7.79 -6.19
N SER A 47 -11.73 -9.03 -6.62
CA SER A 47 -12.11 -9.38 -8.00
C SER A 47 -13.60 -9.22 -8.29
N LYS A 48 -14.48 -9.36 -7.29
CA LYS A 48 -15.95 -9.31 -7.46
C LYS A 48 -16.56 -8.05 -6.83
N CYS A 49 -15.91 -6.91 -7.01
CA CYS A 49 -16.32 -5.62 -6.46
C CYS A 49 -16.80 -4.65 -7.54
N GLY A 50 -17.73 -3.77 -7.22
CA GLY A 50 -18.14 -2.69 -8.15
C GLY A 50 -16.99 -1.74 -8.52
N PHE A 51 -15.91 -1.71 -7.73
CA PHE A 51 -14.70 -0.92 -8.00
C PHE A 51 -13.60 -1.72 -8.71
N THR A 52 -13.79 -3.01 -8.99
CA THR A 52 -12.82 -3.84 -9.72
C THR A 52 -12.39 -3.23 -11.07
N PRO A 53 -13.23 -2.51 -11.84
CA PRO A 53 -12.79 -1.80 -13.03
C PRO A 53 -11.65 -0.78 -12.82
N GLN A 54 -11.40 -0.34 -11.58
CA GLN A 54 -10.28 0.54 -11.27
C GLN A 54 -8.91 -0.11 -11.46
N TYR A 55 -8.81 -1.44 -11.58
CA TYR A 55 -7.56 -2.10 -12.01
C TYR A 55 -7.02 -1.50 -13.31
N ASN A 56 -7.88 -1.11 -14.26
CA ASN A 56 -7.45 -0.44 -15.49
C ASN A 56 -6.74 0.89 -15.22
N GLY A 57 -7.29 1.71 -14.33
CA GLY A 57 -6.68 3.00 -13.97
C GLY A 57 -5.39 2.81 -13.18
N LEU A 58 -5.35 1.83 -12.27
CA LEU A 58 -4.15 1.48 -11.51
C LEU A 58 -3.02 1.00 -12.43
N GLU A 59 -3.35 0.17 -13.42
CA GLU A 59 -2.40 -0.32 -14.42
C GLU A 59 -1.90 0.82 -15.31
N ALA A 60 -2.81 1.71 -15.73
CA ALA A 60 -2.43 2.88 -16.54
C ALA A 60 -1.44 3.79 -15.81
N ILE A 61 -1.70 4.15 -14.55
CA ILE A 61 -0.77 4.99 -13.78
C ILE A 61 0.53 4.24 -13.46
N HIS A 62 0.47 2.93 -13.20
CA HIS A 62 1.66 2.12 -12.97
C HIS A 62 2.56 2.15 -14.19
N ARG A 63 2.04 1.83 -15.39
CA ARG A 63 2.80 1.89 -16.63
C ARG A 63 3.35 3.28 -16.92
N GLN A 64 2.55 4.31 -16.68
CA GLN A 64 2.94 5.70 -16.93
C GLN A 64 4.12 6.15 -16.05
N PHE A 65 4.14 5.75 -14.78
CA PHE A 65 5.08 6.30 -13.79
C PHE A 65 6.12 5.31 -13.24
N GLN A 66 6.05 4.02 -13.58
CA GLN A 66 6.99 3.02 -13.05
C GLN A 66 8.45 3.35 -13.35
N ALA A 67 8.74 3.81 -14.57
CA ALA A 67 10.09 4.21 -14.97
C ALA A 67 10.61 5.45 -14.21
N ARG A 68 9.71 6.25 -13.63
CA ARG A 68 10.03 7.41 -12.78
C ARG A 68 10.14 7.06 -11.30
N GLY A 69 9.80 5.83 -10.92
CA GLY A 69 9.91 5.31 -9.56
C GLY A 69 8.60 5.11 -8.81
N LEU A 70 7.45 5.01 -9.51
CA LEU A 70 6.20 4.53 -8.89
C LEU A 70 6.16 3.00 -8.86
N GLU A 71 5.69 2.40 -7.78
CA GLU A 71 5.30 0.98 -7.74
C GLU A 71 3.88 0.86 -7.18
N VAL A 72 3.01 0.13 -7.86
CA VAL A 72 1.67 -0.20 -7.34
C VAL A 72 1.75 -1.56 -6.67
N LEU A 73 1.16 -1.72 -5.49
CA LEU A 73 1.18 -2.98 -4.73
C LEU A 73 -0.27 -3.35 -4.37
N ALA A 74 -0.77 -4.46 -4.92
CA ALA A 74 -2.15 -4.89 -4.68
C ALA A 74 -2.24 -6.05 -3.67
N PHE A 75 -3.10 -5.88 -2.68
CA PHE A 75 -3.32 -6.81 -1.58
C PHE A 75 -4.77 -7.31 -1.62
N PRO A 76 -5.03 -8.48 -2.21
CA PRO A 76 -6.36 -9.08 -2.22
C PRO A 76 -6.90 -9.25 -0.80
N CYS A 77 -8.18 -8.95 -0.59
CA CYS A 77 -8.81 -9.04 0.74
C CYS A 77 -10.28 -9.45 0.63
N ASN A 78 -10.68 -10.46 1.41
CA ASN A 78 -12.04 -11.00 1.35
C ASN A 78 -12.99 -10.44 2.43
N GLN A 79 -12.53 -9.50 3.27
CA GLN A 79 -13.29 -9.00 4.42
C GLN A 79 -14.50 -8.11 4.04
N PHE A 80 -14.60 -7.68 2.78
CA PHE A 80 -15.63 -6.75 2.31
C PHE A 80 -16.58 -7.45 1.33
N GLY A 81 -17.75 -7.82 1.82
CA GLY A 81 -18.80 -8.48 1.03
C GLY A 81 -18.41 -9.85 0.46
N ALA A 82 -17.37 -10.50 0.99
CA ALA A 82 -16.80 -11.74 0.46
C ALA A 82 -16.48 -11.67 -1.05
N GLN A 83 -15.97 -10.52 -1.50
CA GLN A 83 -15.75 -10.19 -2.91
C GLN A 83 -14.40 -10.67 -3.47
N GLU A 84 -13.61 -11.39 -2.67
CA GLU A 84 -12.34 -12.03 -3.09
C GLU A 84 -12.27 -13.51 -2.63
N PRO A 85 -13.23 -14.35 -3.06
CA PRO A 85 -13.36 -15.72 -2.57
C PRO A 85 -12.25 -16.65 -3.10
N GLY A 86 -11.65 -16.32 -4.24
CA GLY A 86 -10.69 -17.18 -4.93
C GLY A 86 -9.38 -17.39 -4.18
N ASN A 87 -8.63 -18.40 -4.60
CA ASN A 87 -7.26 -18.64 -4.15
C ASN A 87 -6.26 -17.72 -4.91
N ALA A 88 -4.98 -17.80 -4.53
CA ALA A 88 -3.91 -17.01 -5.14
C ALA A 88 -3.84 -17.11 -6.67
N GLU A 89 -3.93 -18.33 -7.21
CA GLU A 89 -3.85 -18.61 -8.64
C GLU A 89 -5.05 -18.05 -9.40
N GLU A 90 -6.25 -18.26 -8.87
CA GLU A 90 -7.51 -17.75 -9.44
C GLU A 90 -7.53 -16.22 -9.48
N ILE A 91 -7.06 -15.57 -8.41
CA ILE A 91 -6.98 -14.10 -8.33
C ILE A 91 -5.96 -13.57 -9.35
N GLY A 92 -4.77 -14.16 -9.42
CA GLY A 92 -3.75 -13.76 -10.39
C GLY A 92 -4.25 -13.87 -11.83
N ALA A 93 -4.79 -15.04 -12.19
CA ALA A 93 -5.36 -15.29 -13.51
C ALA A 93 -6.52 -14.33 -13.84
N PHE A 94 -7.35 -13.99 -12.86
CA PHE A 94 -8.42 -13.00 -13.04
C PHE A 94 -7.85 -11.62 -13.38
N CYS A 95 -6.88 -11.12 -12.60
CA CYS A 95 -6.28 -9.81 -12.81
C CYS A 95 -5.52 -9.71 -14.14
N GLU A 96 -4.76 -10.74 -14.51
CA GLU A 96 -4.06 -10.79 -15.78
C GLU A 96 -5.04 -10.82 -16.96
N LYS A 97 -5.97 -11.79 -16.97
CA LYS A 97 -6.88 -12.01 -18.10
C LYS A 97 -7.81 -10.82 -18.37
N ASN A 98 -8.30 -10.16 -17.31
CA ASN A 98 -9.35 -9.14 -17.45
C ASN A 98 -8.81 -7.71 -17.47
N TYR A 99 -7.60 -7.47 -16.92
CA TYR A 99 -7.07 -6.13 -16.72
C TYR A 99 -5.60 -5.97 -17.13
N GLY A 100 -4.90 -7.05 -17.48
CA GLY A 100 -3.50 -7.00 -17.90
C GLY A 100 -2.56 -6.41 -16.86
N VAL A 101 -2.87 -6.62 -15.57
CA VAL A 101 -2.13 -6.07 -14.43
C VAL A 101 -0.68 -6.54 -14.49
N SER A 102 0.27 -5.61 -14.53
CA SER A 102 1.70 -5.89 -14.53
C SER A 102 2.38 -5.64 -13.18
N PHE A 103 1.71 -4.94 -12.26
CA PHE A 103 2.24 -4.66 -10.94
C PHE A 103 2.07 -5.85 -9.97
N PRO A 104 2.88 -5.93 -8.90
CA PRO A 104 2.81 -7.03 -7.94
C PRO A 104 1.44 -7.22 -7.27
N LEU A 105 0.93 -8.45 -7.33
CA LEU A 105 -0.14 -8.96 -6.47
C LEU A 105 0.48 -9.78 -5.33
N PHE A 106 0.02 -9.50 -4.11
CA PHE A 106 0.46 -10.18 -2.91
C PHE A 106 -0.49 -11.32 -2.52
N ALA A 107 -0.10 -12.12 -1.53
CA ALA A 107 -0.99 -13.05 -0.87
C ALA A 107 -2.24 -12.33 -0.35
N LYS A 108 -3.35 -13.07 -0.34
CA LYS A 108 -4.59 -12.58 0.27
C LYS A 108 -4.39 -12.36 1.76
N ILE A 109 -4.79 -11.19 2.26
CA ILE A 109 -4.62 -10.80 3.66
C ILE A 109 -5.91 -10.25 4.26
N ASP A 110 -5.94 -10.22 5.59
CA ASP A 110 -6.87 -9.41 6.34
C ASP A 110 -6.29 -8.01 6.53
N VAL A 111 -7.12 -6.98 6.36
CA VAL A 111 -6.71 -5.58 6.53
C VAL A 111 -7.33 -4.94 7.75
N ASN A 112 -8.30 -5.59 8.40
CA ASN A 112 -8.98 -5.18 9.62
C ASN A 112 -9.04 -6.34 10.64
N GLY A 113 -9.38 -6.00 11.88
CA GLY A 113 -9.50 -6.97 12.97
C GLY A 113 -8.16 -7.35 13.60
N GLU A 114 -8.20 -8.31 14.53
CA GLU A 114 -7.04 -8.79 15.29
C GLU A 114 -6.00 -9.50 14.42
N HIS A 115 -6.44 -10.08 13.30
CA HIS A 115 -5.59 -10.77 12.32
C HIS A 115 -5.16 -9.87 11.16
N ALA A 116 -5.41 -8.56 11.23
CA ALA A 116 -4.97 -7.64 10.19
C ALA A 116 -3.45 -7.74 9.98
N ASP A 117 -3.02 -7.77 8.72
CA ASP A 117 -1.61 -7.78 8.37
C ASP A 117 -0.88 -6.57 9.00
N PRO A 118 0.31 -6.77 9.61
CA PRO A 118 1.05 -5.70 10.27
C PRO A 118 1.27 -4.46 9.40
N LEU A 119 1.46 -4.63 8.08
CA LEU A 119 1.58 -3.51 7.14
C LEU A 119 0.30 -2.67 7.14
N PHE A 120 -0.87 -3.29 7.04
CA PHE A 120 -2.15 -2.55 7.05
C PHE A 120 -2.49 -1.98 8.42
N GLN A 121 -2.03 -2.59 9.52
CA GLN A 121 -2.12 -1.96 10.84
C GLN A 121 -1.32 -0.66 10.91
N TYR A 122 -0.09 -0.66 10.38
CA TYR A 122 0.76 0.52 10.27
C TYR A 122 0.14 1.60 9.37
N LEU A 123 -0.22 1.26 8.13
CA LEU A 123 -0.78 2.22 7.17
C LEU A 123 -2.01 2.95 7.71
N LYS A 124 -2.92 2.21 8.36
CA LYS A 124 -4.14 2.78 8.97
C LYS A 124 -3.87 3.65 10.20
N LYS A 125 -2.76 3.40 10.91
CA LYS A 125 -2.34 4.20 12.04
C LYS A 125 -1.73 5.53 11.57
N GLU A 126 -0.86 5.48 10.56
CA GLU A 126 -0.17 6.66 10.02
C GLU A 126 -1.11 7.56 9.20
N ALA A 127 -2.06 6.99 8.46
CA ALA A 127 -3.08 7.74 7.72
C ALA A 127 -4.50 7.26 8.09
N PRO A 128 -5.06 7.69 9.24
CA PRO A 128 -6.42 7.37 9.61
C PRO A 128 -7.42 8.02 8.62
N GLY A 129 -8.58 7.40 8.46
CA GLY A 129 -9.67 7.94 7.65
C GLY A 129 -10.45 9.03 8.36
N LEU A 130 -11.63 9.36 7.82
CA LEU A 130 -12.54 10.36 8.37
C LEU A 130 -12.79 10.15 9.87
N LEU A 131 -12.80 11.26 10.61
CA LEU A 131 -12.99 11.29 12.07
C LEU A 131 -11.98 10.41 12.83
N GLY A 132 -10.77 10.24 12.30
CA GLY A 132 -9.71 9.44 12.92
C GLY A 132 -9.91 7.93 12.81
N SER A 133 -10.87 7.46 12.01
CA SER A 133 -11.17 6.03 11.91
C SER A 133 -10.04 5.26 11.23
N LYS A 134 -9.44 4.33 11.97
CA LYS A 134 -8.40 3.43 11.44
C LYS A 134 -8.97 2.25 10.64
N ALA A 135 -10.28 2.03 10.61
CA ALA A 135 -10.84 0.91 9.84
C ALA A 135 -10.76 1.17 8.33
N ILE A 136 -10.32 0.18 7.55
CA ILE A 136 -10.58 0.15 6.10
C ILE A 136 -12.09 -0.06 5.92
N LYS A 137 -12.74 0.81 5.14
CA LYS A 137 -14.20 0.78 5.01
C LYS A 137 -14.66 -0.12 3.86
N TRP A 138 -13.83 -0.29 2.83
CA TRP A 138 -14.17 -1.09 1.67
C TRP A 138 -12.93 -1.47 0.83
N ASN A 139 -13.14 -2.32 -0.17
CA ASN A 139 -12.20 -2.61 -1.25
C ASN A 139 -11.75 -1.33 -1.96
N PHE A 140 -10.53 -1.34 -2.51
CA PHE A 140 -9.91 -0.24 -3.26
C PHE A 140 -9.61 1.01 -2.41
N THR A 141 -9.42 0.87 -1.10
CA THR A 141 -8.74 1.94 -0.33
C THR A 141 -7.27 1.95 -0.74
N LYS A 142 -6.71 3.14 -1.00
CA LYS A 142 -5.30 3.28 -1.37
C LYS A 142 -4.52 4.08 -0.34
N PHE A 143 -3.24 3.77 -0.22
CA PHE A 143 -2.26 4.55 0.54
C PHE A 143 -1.14 4.92 -0.42
N LEU A 144 -0.87 6.22 -0.54
CA LEU A 144 0.30 6.72 -1.25
C LEU A 144 1.40 6.95 -0.22
N VAL A 145 2.59 6.43 -0.52
CA VAL A 145 3.75 6.43 0.38
C VAL A 145 4.93 7.06 -0.36
N ARG A 146 5.67 7.91 0.36
CA ARG A 146 6.86 8.60 -0.14
C ARG A 146 8.06 7.67 -0.32
N ARG A 147 9.10 8.20 -0.96
CA ARG A 147 10.39 7.53 -1.20
C ARG A 147 11.15 7.14 0.08
N ASP A 148 10.89 7.82 1.19
CA ASP A 148 11.46 7.55 2.52
C ASP A 148 10.66 6.49 3.31
N GLY A 149 9.53 6.02 2.75
CA GLY A 149 8.63 5.07 3.40
C GLY A 149 7.58 5.71 4.31
N SER A 150 7.52 7.05 4.41
CA SER A 150 6.47 7.75 5.16
C SER A 150 5.14 7.78 4.40
N VAL A 151 4.03 7.56 5.10
CA VAL A 151 2.70 7.56 4.48
C VAL A 151 2.30 9.00 4.15
N PHE A 152 2.08 9.30 2.87
CA PHE A 152 1.66 10.62 2.40
C PHE A 152 0.16 10.84 2.64
N LYS A 153 -0.67 9.91 2.12
CA LYS A 153 -2.13 10.09 2.11
C LYS A 153 -2.85 8.77 1.95
N ARG A 154 -4.06 8.71 2.52
CA ARG A 154 -5.03 7.64 2.31
C ARG A 154 -6.18 8.13 1.43
N TYR A 155 -6.55 7.35 0.41
CA TYR A 155 -7.64 7.63 -0.52
C TYR A 155 -8.80 6.67 -0.31
N ALA A 156 -10.02 7.22 -0.42
CA ALA A 156 -11.23 6.43 -0.30
C ALA A 156 -11.41 5.50 -1.52
N PRO A 157 -12.20 4.42 -1.37
CA PRO A 157 -12.57 3.51 -2.48
C PRO A 157 -13.01 4.23 -3.76
N GLN A 158 -13.76 5.31 -3.60
CA GLN A 158 -14.38 6.09 -4.67
C GLN A 158 -13.38 6.96 -5.43
N THR A 159 -12.24 7.30 -4.81
CA THR A 159 -11.19 8.07 -5.50
C THR A 159 -10.62 7.22 -6.62
N ARG A 160 -10.76 7.72 -7.83
CA ARG A 160 -10.27 7.08 -9.04
C ARG A 160 -8.74 7.19 -9.13
N PRO A 161 -8.06 6.23 -9.77
CA PRO A 161 -6.62 6.29 -10.00
C PRO A 161 -6.14 7.60 -10.64
N GLU A 162 -6.90 8.12 -11.60
CA GLU A 162 -6.53 9.34 -12.33
C GLU A 162 -6.52 10.59 -11.43
N GLU A 163 -7.36 10.61 -10.39
CA GLU A 163 -7.43 11.73 -9.43
C GLU A 163 -6.19 11.79 -8.52
N MET A 164 -5.39 10.72 -8.47
CA MET A 164 -4.16 10.67 -7.68
C MET A 164 -2.91 11.12 -8.45
N ILE A 165 -3.02 11.39 -9.76
CA ILE A 165 -1.87 11.67 -10.63
C ILE A 165 -1.07 12.87 -10.12
N SER A 166 -1.74 13.98 -9.76
CA SER A 166 -1.03 15.18 -9.29
C SER A 166 -0.26 14.94 -7.99
N ASP A 167 -0.83 14.18 -7.05
CA ASP A 167 -0.14 13.79 -5.82
C ASP A 167 1.06 12.88 -6.14
N ILE A 168 0.89 11.90 -7.03
CA ILE A 168 1.96 11.00 -7.48
C ILE A 168 3.11 11.79 -8.12
N GLU A 169 2.82 12.70 -9.05
CA GLU A 169 3.84 13.51 -9.72
C GLU A 169 4.61 14.41 -8.74
N THR A 170 3.91 14.95 -7.75
CA THR A 170 4.52 15.72 -6.66
C THR A 170 5.56 14.87 -5.93
N LEU A 171 5.18 13.67 -5.48
CA LEU A 171 6.10 12.78 -4.76
C LEU A 171 7.23 12.23 -5.63
N LEU A 172 6.98 12.03 -6.92
CA LEU A 172 8.02 11.59 -7.85
C LEU A 172 9.08 12.68 -8.10
N ALA A 173 8.73 13.95 -7.94
CA ALA A 173 9.63 15.08 -8.03
C ALA A 173 10.38 15.40 -6.72
N GLU A 174 9.99 14.79 -5.60
CA GLU A 174 10.75 14.86 -4.35
C GLU A 174 12.08 14.11 -4.49
N ASP A 175 13.16 14.71 -4.00
CA ASP A 175 14.46 14.06 -3.89
C ASP A 175 14.38 12.88 -2.91
N ALA A 176 15.04 11.77 -3.23
CA ALA A 176 15.06 10.57 -2.39
C ALA A 176 15.84 10.72 -1.06
N SER A 177 16.24 11.94 -0.70
CA SER A 177 17.23 12.27 0.33
C SER A 177 16.72 13.15 1.48
N GLN A 178 15.41 13.27 1.67
CA GLN A 178 14.86 13.85 2.92
C GLN A 178 14.61 12.78 3.97
#